data_AF-A0A948FY62-F1
#
_entry.id   AF-A0A948FY62-F1
#
_cell.length_a   1.000
_cell.length_b   1.000
_cell.length_c   1.000
_cell.angle_alpha   90.00
_cell.angle_beta   90.00
_cell.angle_gamma   90.00
#
_symmetry.space_group_name_H-M   'P 1'
#
loop_
_entity.id
_entity.type
_entity.pdbx_description
1 polymer ?
#
loop_
_entity_poly.entity_id
_entity_poly.type
_entity_poly.pdbx_seq_one_letter_code
_entity_poly.pdbx_strand_id
1 'polypeptide(L)'
;CVKLWHGLLVNSGVAKPGADELDMAKQLQAGALDSLAADFGVWKQKKPALRILQIKTDGPFGRGRRWFKQFYMSLADSRAIQEDVNGCCGVEGLAPPPADSVLGGAISHVLEYVRGGE
;
A
#
# COMPACT_ATOMS: atom_id res chain seq x y z
N CYS A 1 9.53 -15.91 -17.48
CA CYS A 1 8.97 -14.55 -17.64
C CYS A 1 8.05 -14.29 -16.46
N VAL A 2 8.43 -13.40 -15.54
CA VAL A 2 7.56 -13.02 -14.40
C VAL A 2 6.59 -11.97 -14.92
N LYS A 3 5.29 -12.22 -14.72
CA LYS A 3 4.23 -11.25 -15.02
C LYS A 3 3.76 -10.62 -13.71
N LEU A 4 3.45 -9.33 -13.75
CA LEU A 4 2.86 -8.59 -12.64
C LEU A 4 1.53 -8.00 -13.13
N TRP A 5 0.51 -8.13 -12.30
CA TRP A 5 -0.81 -7.55 -12.55
C TRP A 5 -0.98 -6.32 -11.66
N HIS A 6 -1.51 -5.24 -12.23
CA HIS A 6 -1.84 -4.02 -11.50
C HIS A 6 -3.35 -3.76 -11.59
N GLY A 7 -3.88 -3.08 -10.58
CA GLY A 7 -5.26 -2.63 -10.56
C GLY A 7 -5.39 -1.40 -9.68
N LEU A 8 -5.88 -0.31 -10.25
CA LEU A 8 -6.27 0.90 -9.54
C LEU A 8 -7.80 0.97 -9.48
N LEU A 9 -8.33 1.10 -8.27
CA LEU A 9 -9.73 1.45 -8.05
C LEU A 9 -9.84 2.94 -7.82
N VAL A 10 -10.78 3.59 -8.51
CA VAL A 10 -11.04 5.02 -8.41
C VAL A 10 -12.45 5.21 -7.89
N ASN A 11 -12.59 5.95 -6.79
CA ASN A 11 -13.89 6.41 -6.33
C ASN A 11 -14.30 7.62 -7.17
N SER A 12 -15.40 7.48 -7.93
CA SER A 12 -15.96 8.56 -8.75
C SER A 12 -16.61 9.68 -7.94
N GLY A 13 -16.90 9.45 -6.65
CA GLY A 13 -17.64 10.39 -5.81
C GLY A 13 -19.15 10.47 -6.11
N VAL A 14 -19.63 9.70 -7.10
CA VAL A 14 -21.03 9.69 -7.54
C VAL A 14 -21.57 8.27 -7.64
N ALA A 15 -22.87 8.09 -7.39
CA ALA A 15 -23.51 6.77 -7.33
C ALA A 15 -23.48 6.00 -8.65
N LYS A 16 -23.49 6.71 -9.79
CA LYS A 16 -23.41 6.10 -11.13
C LYS A 16 -22.44 6.89 -12.00
N PRO A 17 -21.21 6.38 -12.23
CA PRO A 17 -20.22 7.03 -13.08
C PRO A 17 -20.73 7.21 -14.51
N GLY A 18 -20.50 8.39 -15.09
CA GLY A 18 -20.75 8.72 -16.49
C GLY A 18 -19.52 8.53 -17.37
N ALA A 19 -19.55 9.08 -18.58
CA ALA A 19 -18.44 8.99 -19.53
C ALA A 19 -17.18 9.70 -19.02
N ASP A 20 -17.34 10.87 -18.41
CA ASP A 20 -16.21 11.69 -17.94
C ASP A 20 -15.48 11.02 -16.77
N GLU A 21 -16.20 10.45 -15.80
CA GLU A 21 -15.57 9.72 -14.69
C GLU A 21 -14.86 8.45 -15.18
N LEU A 22 -15.43 7.76 -16.17
CA LEU A 22 -14.80 6.58 -16.78
C LEU A 22 -13.51 6.96 -17.52
N ASP A 23 -13.52 8.07 -18.26
CA ASP A 23 -12.33 8.54 -18.96
C ASP A 23 -11.25 9.02 -17.98
N MET A 24 -11.63 9.73 -16.91
CA MET A 24 -10.71 10.06 -15.81
C MET A 24 -10.10 8.80 -15.19
N ALA A 25 -10.92 7.78 -14.89
CA ALA A 25 -10.45 6.53 -14.30
C ALA A 25 -9.45 5.78 -15.21
N LYS A 26 -9.66 5.81 -16.54
CA LYS A 26 -8.70 5.25 -17.52
C LYS A 26 -7.38 6.01 -17.50
N GLN A 27 -7.41 7.34 -17.44
CA GLN A 27 -6.18 8.14 -17.37
C GLN A 27 -5.41 7.88 -16.07
N LEU A 28 -6.11 7.77 -14.94
CA LEU A 28 -5.50 7.42 -13.66
C LEU A 28 -4.89 6.01 -13.69
N GLN A 29 -5.56 5.04 -14.31
CA GLN A 29 -5.03 3.69 -14.51
C GLN A 29 -3.76 3.68 -15.38
N ALA A 30 -3.73 4.46 -16.46
CA ALA A 30 -2.54 4.61 -17.30
C ALA A 30 -1.37 5.23 -16.51
N GLY A 31 -1.62 6.31 -15.76
CA GLY A 31 -0.59 6.94 -14.92
C GLY A 31 -0.07 6.04 -13.80
N ALA A 32 -0.94 5.22 -13.20
CA ALA A 32 -0.54 4.23 -12.20
C ALA A 32 0.31 3.10 -12.81
N LEU A 33 -0.03 2.64 -14.02
CA LEU A 33 0.79 1.68 -14.75
C LEU A 33 2.17 2.24 -15.08
N ASP A 34 2.24 3.47 -15.57
CA ASP A 34 3.52 4.12 -15.89
C ASP A 34 4.39 4.31 -14.64
N SER A 35 3.79 4.72 -13.53
CA SER A 35 4.47 4.87 -12.24
C SER A 35 5.02 3.53 -11.74
N LEU A 36 4.22 2.47 -11.82
CA LEU A 36 4.64 1.12 -11.46
C LEU A 36 5.71 0.57 -12.41
N ALA A 37 5.64 0.90 -13.70
CA ALA A 37 6.63 0.52 -14.70
C ALA A 37 8.01 1.14 -14.40
N ALA A 38 8.05 2.37 -13.90
CA ALA A 38 9.28 3.05 -13.53
C ALA A 38 10.05 2.29 -12.42
N ASP A 39 9.35 1.71 -11.45
CA ASP A 39 9.96 0.92 -10.38
C ASP A 39 10.74 -0.30 -10.91
N PHE A 40 10.31 -0.91 -12.02
CA PHE A 40 11.04 -2.02 -12.64
C PHE A 40 12.42 -1.62 -13.14
N GLY A 41 12.60 -0.36 -13.54
CA GLY A 41 13.91 0.17 -13.92
C GLY A 41 14.92 0.05 -12.78
N VAL A 42 14.48 0.34 -11.56
CA VAL A 42 15.29 0.22 -10.34
C VAL A 42 15.42 -1.25 -9.92
N TRP A 43 14.31 -2.00 -9.84
CA TRP A 43 14.31 -3.37 -9.33
C TRP A 43 15.15 -4.33 -10.16
N LYS A 44 15.19 -4.14 -11.49
CA LYS A 44 16.00 -4.98 -12.40
C LYS A 44 17.49 -4.86 -12.12
N GLN A 45 17.95 -3.73 -11.60
CA GLN A 45 19.37 -3.43 -11.39
C GLN A 45 19.80 -3.53 -9.91
N LYS A 46 18.83 -3.52 -8.99
CA LYS A 46 19.07 -3.49 -7.54
C LYS A 46 19.32 -4.87 -6.97
N LYS A 47 20.43 -5.02 -6.22
CA LYS A 47 20.70 -6.24 -5.43
C LYS A 47 19.81 -6.31 -4.17
N PRO A 48 19.50 -7.52 -3.66
CA PRO A 48 18.80 -7.66 -2.38
C PRO A 48 19.59 -7.04 -1.22
N ALA A 49 18.95 -6.14 -0.46
CA ALA A 49 19.57 -5.47 0.67
C ALA A 49 19.31 -6.26 1.97
N LEU A 50 20.02 -7.37 2.21
CA LEU A 50 19.72 -8.24 3.36
C LEU A 50 20.03 -7.59 4.71
N ARG A 51 21.05 -6.73 4.76
CA ARG A 51 21.36 -5.85 5.90
C ARG A 51 21.30 -4.41 5.40
N ILE A 52 20.43 -3.60 5.99
CA ILE A 52 20.19 -2.22 5.57
C ILE A 52 20.87 -1.29 6.57
N LEU A 53 21.67 -0.35 6.05
CA LEU A 53 22.03 0.85 6.80
C LEU A 53 20.83 1.79 6.73
N GLN A 54 20.18 2.04 7.85
CA GLN A 54 19.00 2.89 7.96
C GLN A 54 19.36 4.15 8.75
N ILE A 55 19.06 5.33 8.20
CA ILE A 55 19.16 6.60 8.92
C ILE A 55 17.81 6.99 9.51
N LYS A 56 17.78 7.95 10.44
CA LYS A 56 16.56 8.33 11.17
C LYS A 56 15.43 8.86 10.29
N THR A 57 15.79 9.49 9.18
CA THR A 57 14.85 10.03 8.19
C THR A 57 14.35 8.98 7.19
N ASP A 58 14.85 7.74 7.26
CA ASP A 58 14.30 6.65 6.46
C ASP A 58 13.01 6.13 7.08
N GLY A 59 12.11 5.62 6.23
CA GLY A 59 10.91 4.93 6.66
C GLY A 59 11.18 3.72 7.57
N PRO A 60 10.16 3.19 8.28
CA PRO A 60 10.28 2.14 9.30
C PRO A 60 10.56 0.74 8.70
N PHE A 61 11.71 0.61 8.04
CA PHE A 61 12.04 -0.53 7.20
C PHE A 61 12.13 -1.86 7.96
N GLY A 62 12.76 -1.85 9.13
CA GLY A 62 12.84 -3.01 10.02
C GLY A 62 11.46 -3.52 10.45
N ARG A 63 10.54 -2.60 10.77
CA ARG A 63 9.17 -2.94 11.17
C ARG A 63 8.38 -3.52 10.00
N GLY A 64 8.49 -2.93 8.81
CA GLY A 64 7.88 -3.46 7.59
C GLY A 64 8.37 -4.88 7.24
N ARG A 65 9.67 -5.16 7.38
CA ARG A 65 10.20 -6.51 7.20
C ARG A 65 9.71 -7.51 8.24
N ARG A 66 9.62 -7.08 9.51
CA ARG A 66 9.06 -7.90 10.59
C ARG A 66 7.60 -8.25 10.30
N TRP A 67 6.81 -7.28 9.86
CA TRP A 67 5.43 -7.48 9.41
C TRP A 67 5.34 -8.48 8.25
N PHE A 68 6.17 -8.32 7.21
CA PHE A 68 6.16 -9.21 6.02
C PHE A 68 6.55 -10.66 6.36
N LYS A 69 7.35 -10.88 7.40
CA LYS A 69 7.76 -12.22 7.83
C LYS A 69 6.59 -13.14 8.19
N GLN A 70 5.43 -12.59 8.56
CA GLN A 70 4.24 -13.36 8.92
C GLN A 70 3.79 -14.34 7.82
N PHE A 71 4.01 -14.01 6.55
CA PHE A 71 3.60 -14.84 5.40
C PHE A 71 4.47 -16.09 5.20
N TYR A 72 5.54 -16.23 5.98
CA TYR A 72 6.43 -17.40 5.99
C TYR A 72 6.36 -18.17 7.32
N MET A 73 5.32 -17.95 8.12
CA MET A 73 5.11 -18.53 9.44
C MET A 73 3.73 -19.20 9.53
N SER A 74 3.47 -19.93 10.62
CA SER A 74 2.15 -20.46 10.88
C SER A 74 1.15 -19.34 11.20
N LEU A 75 -0.13 -19.56 10.96
CA LEU A 75 -1.20 -18.61 11.31
C LEU A 75 -1.27 -18.34 12.82
N ALA A 76 -0.93 -19.33 13.65
CA ALA A 76 -0.88 -19.15 15.10
C ALA A 76 0.25 -18.18 15.48
N ASP A 77 1.43 -18.35 14.90
CA ASP A 77 2.60 -17.53 15.21
C ASP A 77 2.54 -16.13 14.58
N SER A 78 1.80 -15.96 13.47
CA SER A 78 1.65 -14.65 12.82
C SER A 78 0.98 -13.62 13.73
N ARG A 79 0.12 -14.07 14.66
CA ARG A 79 -0.57 -13.19 15.61
C ARG A 79 0.41 -12.41 16.48
N ALA A 80 1.47 -13.05 16.97
CA ALA A 80 2.49 -12.39 17.78
C ALA A 80 3.26 -11.31 16.99
N ILE A 81 3.47 -11.50 15.68
CA ILE A 81 4.03 -10.44 14.82
C ILE A 81 3.05 -9.28 14.70
N GLN A 82 1.79 -9.56 14.41
CA GLN A 82 0.76 -8.56 14.22
C GLN A 82 0.58 -7.70 15.48
N GLU A 83 0.55 -8.30 16.66
CA GLU A 83 0.47 -7.61 17.95
C GLU A 83 1.68 -6.70 18.21
N ASP A 84 2.88 -7.10 17.78
CA ASP A 84 4.13 -6.34 17.94
C ASP A 84 4.25 -5.15 16.97
N VAL A 85 3.81 -5.31 15.72
CA VAL A 85 4.16 -4.35 14.65
C VAL A 85 3.00 -3.63 13.98
N ASN A 86 1.75 -4.06 14.17
CA ASN A 86 0.62 -3.34 13.60
C ASN A 86 0.47 -1.95 14.23
N GLY A 87 0.04 -0.98 13.42
CA GLY A 87 -0.19 0.40 13.84
C GLY A 87 0.45 1.42 12.90
N CYS A 88 0.39 2.70 13.28
CA CYS A 88 0.96 3.80 12.52
C CYS A 88 2.41 4.06 12.93
N CYS A 89 3.31 4.18 11.94
CA CYS A 89 4.71 4.51 12.16
C CYS A 89 5.07 5.75 11.35
N GLY A 90 5.35 6.85 12.03
CA GLY A 90 5.85 8.08 11.40
C GLY A 90 7.32 7.95 10.99
N VAL A 91 7.78 8.96 10.24
CA VAL A 91 9.18 9.12 9.87
C VAL A 91 9.67 10.45 10.43
N GLU A 92 10.87 10.49 10.99
CA GLU A 92 11.42 11.70 11.59
C GLU A 92 11.54 12.82 10.53
N GLY A 93 10.97 13.99 10.84
CA GLY A 93 10.97 15.14 9.94
C GLY A 93 9.87 15.17 8.88
N LEU A 94 9.05 14.11 8.78
CA LEU A 94 7.86 14.11 7.91
C LEU A 94 6.61 14.45 8.73
N ALA A 95 5.77 15.32 8.17
CA ALA A 95 4.48 15.64 8.76
C ALA A 95 3.61 14.37 8.86
N PRO A 96 2.79 14.22 9.91
CA PRO A 96 1.83 13.13 9.97
C PRO A 96 0.89 13.20 8.75
N PRO A 97 0.45 12.04 8.23
CA PRO A 97 -0.53 12.04 7.14
C PRO A 97 -1.83 12.74 7.59
N PRO A 98 -2.54 13.38 6.66
CA PRO A 98 -3.89 13.89 6.91
C PRO A 98 -4.79 12.83 7.55
N ALA A 99 -5.68 13.23 8.47
CA ALA A 99 -6.47 12.30 9.27
C ALA A 99 -7.38 11.37 8.42
N ASP A 100 -7.86 11.88 7.29
CA ASP A 100 -8.63 11.16 6.28
C ASP A 100 -7.81 10.12 5.50
N SER A 101 -6.50 10.31 5.40
CA SER A 101 -5.56 9.38 4.75
C SER A 101 -5.14 8.20 5.63
N VAL A 102 -5.45 8.22 6.93
CA VAL A 102 -5.14 7.11 7.85
C VAL A 102 -6.17 5.99 7.68
N LEU A 103 -5.76 4.74 7.88
CA LEU A 103 -6.59 3.53 7.75
C LEU A 103 -7.97 3.60 8.43
N GLY A 104 -8.15 4.45 9.45
CA GLY A 104 -9.45 4.70 10.11
C GLY A 104 -10.41 5.61 9.33
N GLY A 105 -9.94 6.37 8.34
CA GLY A 105 -10.74 7.25 7.47
C GLY A 105 -11.12 6.55 6.16
N ALA A 106 -10.23 6.55 5.17
CA ALA A 106 -10.55 6.11 3.80
C ALA A 106 -10.81 4.60 3.63
N ILE A 107 -10.10 3.73 4.36
CA ILE A 107 -10.28 2.27 4.23
C ILE A 107 -11.46 1.75 5.04
N SER A 108 -11.86 2.43 6.12
CA SER A 108 -13.08 2.09 6.88
C SER A 108 -14.31 2.03 5.97
N HIS A 109 -14.49 3.01 5.08
CA HIS A 109 -15.59 3.00 4.11
C HIS A 109 -15.52 1.83 3.12
N VAL A 110 -14.31 1.45 2.68
CA VAL A 110 -14.12 0.28 1.80
C VAL A 110 -14.40 -1.02 2.55
N LEU A 111 -13.95 -1.14 3.81
CA LEU A 111 -14.21 -2.30 4.65
C LEU A 111 -15.69 -2.41 5.04
N GLU A 112 -16.36 -1.29 5.31
CA GLU A 112 -17.80 -1.22 5.53
C GLU A 112 -18.56 -1.64 4.27
N TYR A 113 -18.18 -1.14 3.10
CA TYR A 113 -18.77 -1.55 1.82
C TYR A 113 -18.56 -3.05 1.54
N VAL A 114 -17.34 -3.57 1.74
CA VAL A 114 -17.03 -4.99 1.53
C VAL A 114 -17.72 -5.90 2.55
N ARG A 115 -17.91 -5.45 3.79
CA ARG A 115 -18.56 -6.24 4.86
C ARG A 115 -20.08 -6.09 4.90
N GLY A 116 -20.61 -4.97 4.41
CA GLY A 116 -22.04 -4.62 4.43
C GLY A 116 -22.78 -4.92 3.12
N GLY A 117 -22.12 -5.54 2.14
CA GLY A 117 -22.75 -5.98 0.90
C GLY A 117 -23.60 -7.23 1.09
N GLU A 118 -24.85 -7.03 1.52
CA GLU A 118 -26.01 -7.75 0.96
C GLU A 118 -26.52 -7.02 -0.29
#